data_AF-A0A167U2X5-F1
#
_entry.id   AF-A0A167U2X5-F1
#
_cell.length_a   1.000
_cell.length_b   1.000
_cell.length_c   1.000
_cell.angle_alpha   90.00
_cell.angle_beta   90.00
_cell.angle_gamma   90.00
#
_symmetry.space_group_name_H-M   'P 1'
#
loop_
_entity.id
_entity.type
_entity.pdbx_description
1 polymer ?
#
loop_
_entity_poly.entity_id
_entity_poly.type
_entity_poly.pdbx_seq_one_letter_code
_entity_poly.pdbx_strand_id
1 'polypeptide(L)' 'MQQIIHISREQLQISSLEDKIASDNPVRFIDAFVAHISLKAFDFTAQTIKSEGFPSLDTKLFLKIYLYGYLNGLLF' A
#
# COMPACT_ATOMS: atom_id res chain seq x y z
N MET A 1 23.54 16.06 16.52
CA MET A 1 23.19 15.71 17.92
C MET A 1 21.67 15.67 18.01
N GLN A 2 21.06 14.48 18.11
CA GLN A 2 19.62 14.35 18.30
C GLN A 2 19.33 14.41 19.81
N GLN A 3 18.61 15.44 20.26
CA GLN A 3 18.13 15.49 21.64
C GLN A 3 16.97 14.51 21.79
N ILE A 4 17.08 13.59 22.74
CA ILE A 4 16.00 12.68 23.10
C ILE A 4 14.98 13.50 23.89
N ILE A 5 13.83 13.78 23.28
CA ILE A 5 12.72 14.48 23.92
C ILE A 5 12.08 13.50 24.90
N HIS A 6 12.11 13.83 26.19
CA HIS A 6 11.55 12.96 27.22
C HIS A 6 10.03 13.12 27.27
N ILE A 7 9.32 12.16 26.68
CA ILE A 7 7.85 12.13 26.65
C ILE A 7 7.34 11.46 27.94
N SER A 8 6.24 11.95 28.51
CA SER A 8 5.62 11.33 29.69
C SER A 8 5.18 9.89 29.37
N ARG A 9 5.46 8.94 30.27
CA ARG A 9 5.06 7.53 30.11
C ARG A 9 3.56 7.29 30.35
N GLU A 10 2.89 8.25 30.99
CA GLU A 10 1.47 8.18 31.32
C GLU A 10 0.66 9.17 30.49
N GLN A 11 0.80 9.07 29.17
CA GLN A 11 0.11 9.92 28.22
C GLN A 11 -0.53 9.08 27.10
N LEU A 12 -1.77 9.43 26.76
CA LEU A 12 -2.44 8.91 25.58
C LEU A 12 -1.89 9.61 24.33
N GLN A 13 -1.43 8.83 23.35
CA GLN A 13 -0.96 9.34 22.06
C GLN A 13 -1.85 8.81 20.94
N ILE A 14 -2.26 9.70 20.06
CA ILE A 14 -2.93 9.38 18.80
C ILE A 14 -1.91 9.64 17.68
N SER A 15 -1.71 8.66 16.82
CA SER A 15 -0.82 8.78 15.66
C SER A 15 -1.40 8.03 14.47
N SER A 16 -1.12 8.52 13.27
CA SER A 16 -1.44 7.78 12.06
C SER A 16 -0.36 6.74 11.79
N LEU A 17 -0.74 5.63 11.15
CA LEU A 17 0.25 4.70 10.62
C LEU A 17 1.10 5.37 9.53
N GLU A 18 0.54 6.35 8.83
CA GLU A 18 1.23 7.16 7.82
C GLU A 18 2.42 7.92 8.39
N ASP A 19 2.36 8.35 9.65
CA ASP A 19 3.44 9.08 10.33
C ASP A 19 4.68 8.20 10.52
N LYS A 20 4.54 6.87 10.43
CA LYS A 20 5.63 5.91 10.54
C LYS A 20 6.32 5.62 9.20
N ILE A 21 5.76 6.07 8.09
CA ILE A 21 6.31 5.83 6.75
C ILE A 21 7.15 7.04 6.36
N ALA A 22 8.47 6.82 6.23
CA ALA A 22 9.40 7.86 5.78
C ALA A 22 8.99 8.42 4.40
N SER A 23 9.29 9.71 4.18
CA SER A 23 8.92 10.40 2.93
C SER A 23 9.59 9.81 1.69
N ASP A 24 10.78 9.22 1.85
CA ASP A 24 11.57 8.55 0.82
C ASP A 24 11.28 7.04 0.72
N ASN A 25 10.32 6.52 1.49
CA ASN A 25 9.99 5.11 1.46
C ASN A 25 9.44 4.70 0.07
N PRO A 26 9.93 3.60 -0.53
CA PRO A 26 9.51 3.16 -1.86
C PRO A 26 8.01 2.85 -1.97
N VAL A 27 7.32 2.58 -0.85
CA VAL A 27 5.86 2.39 -0.83
C VAL A 27 5.12 3.60 -1.42
N ARG A 28 5.66 4.82 -1.24
CA ARG A 28 5.10 6.07 -1.79
C ARG A 28 5.13 6.07 -3.32
N PHE A 29 6.20 5.54 -3.90
CA PHE A 29 6.29 5.39 -5.35
C PHE A 29 5.26 4.39 -5.86
N ILE A 30 5.08 3.25 -5.18
CA ILE A 30 4.09 2.24 -5.57
C ILE A 30 2.67 2.81 -5.50
N ASP A 31 2.34 3.55 -4.44
CA ASP A 31 1.06 4.23 -4.29
C ASP A 31 0.76 5.13 -5.50
N ALA A 32 1.73 6.00 -5.85
CA ALA A 32 1.60 6.89 -6.98
C ALA A 32 1.53 6.13 -8.31
N PHE A 33 2.37 5.12 -8.50
CA PHE A 33 2.42 4.30 -9.71
C PHE A 33 1.09 3.59 -9.97
N VAL A 34 0.54 2.90 -8.96
CA VAL A 34 -0.74 2.17 -9.09
C VAL A 34 -1.91 3.12 -9.31
N ALA A 35 -1.88 4.32 -8.73
CA ALA A 35 -2.91 5.33 -8.98
C ALA A 35 -2.96 5.73 -10.46
N HIS A 36 -1.79 5.93 -11.10
CA HIS A 36 -1.68 6.48 -12.46
C HIS A 36 -1.61 5.43 -13.57
N ILE A 37 -1.27 4.17 -13.26
CA ILE A 37 -1.16 3.14 -14.29
C ILE A 37 -2.52 2.88 -14.97
N SER A 38 -2.52 2.92 -16.31
CA SER A 38 -3.67 2.55 -17.12
C SER A 38 -3.63 1.05 -17.41
N LEU A 39 -4.32 0.26 -16.58
CA LEU A 39 -4.42 -1.19 -16.78
C LEU A 39 -5.02 -1.54 -18.15
N LYS A 40 -5.95 -0.72 -18.66
CA LYS A 40 -6.53 -0.89 -20.00
C LYS A 40 -5.50 -0.81 -21.12
N ALA A 41 -4.44 -0.01 -20.96
CA ALA A 41 -3.37 0.10 -21.96
C ALA A 41 -2.47 -1.14 -22.02
N PHE A 42 -2.52 -1.99 -20.99
CA PHE A 42 -1.80 -3.26 -20.92
C PHE A 42 -2.70 -4.46 -21.23
N ASP A 43 -3.84 -4.24 -21.89
CA ASP A 43 -4.87 -5.26 -22.16
C ASP A 43 -5.36 -6.02 -20.91
N PHE A 44 -5.17 -5.44 -19.71
CA PHE A 44 -5.76 -5.98 -18.49
C PHE A 44 -7.26 -5.73 -18.53
N THR A 45 -8.02 -6.77 -18.85
CA THR A 45 -9.47 -6.76 -18.78
C THR A 45 -9.91 -7.14 -17.37
N ALA A 46 -10.72 -6.28 -16.75
CA ALA A 46 -11.39 -6.64 -15.51
C ALA A 46 -12.28 -7.86 -15.80
N GLN A 47 -12.01 -8.99 -15.13
CA GLN A 47 -12.83 -10.18 -15.34
C GLN A 47 -14.24 -9.90 -14.83
N THR A 48 -15.23 -10.02 -15.72
CA THR A 48 -16.64 -9.99 -15.35
C THR A 48 -16.91 -11.14 -14.39
N ILE A 49 -17.11 -10.84 -13.11
CA ILE A 49 -17.37 -11.86 -12.10
C ILE A 49 -18.69 -12.54 -12.42
N LYS A 50 -18.72 -13.87 -12.29
CA LYS A 50 -19.98 -14.62 -12.21
C LYS A 50 -20.73 -14.17 -10.94
N SER A 51 -22.06 -14.16 -11.01
CA SER A 51 -22.98 -13.65 -9.97
C SER A 51 -22.85 -14.31 -8.58
N GLU A 52 -22.00 -15.33 -8.42
CA GLU A 52 -21.82 -16.10 -7.20
C GLU A 52 -20.33 -16.18 -6.84
N GLY A 53 -19.93 -15.56 -5.73
CA GLY A 53 -18.57 -15.59 -5.22
C GLY A 53 -18.15 -14.32 -4.45
N PHE A 54 -16.99 -14.39 -3.77
CA PHE A 54 -16.36 -13.26 -3.10
C PHE A 54 -16.20 -12.09 -4.10
N PRO A 55 -16.52 -10.85 -3.73
CA PRO A 55 -16.37 -9.72 -4.64
C PRO A 55 -14.94 -9.70 -5.18
N SER A 56 -14.80 -9.52 -6.50
CA SER A 56 -13.49 -9.55 -7.13
C SER A 56 -12.62 -8.48 -6.51
N LEU A 57 -11.41 -8.87 -6.15
CA LEU A 57 -10.39 -7.93 -5.75
C LEU A 57 -10.15 -6.97 -6.91
N ASP A 58 -10.26 -5.66 -6.64
CA ASP A 58 -9.93 -4.64 -7.63
C ASP A 58 -8.52 -4.87 -8.17
N THR A 59 -8.36 -4.83 -9.50
CA THR A 59 -7.08 -5.19 -10.14
C THR A 59 -5.95 -4.25 -9.73
N LYS A 60 -6.23 -2.97 -9.45
CA LYS A 60 -5.22 -2.04 -8.94
C LYS A 60 -4.84 -2.40 -7.50
N LEU A 61 -5.81 -2.76 -6.66
CA LEU A 61 -5.54 -3.23 -5.31
C LEU A 61 -4.69 -4.51 -5.31
N PHE A 62 -5.00 -5.46 -6.18
CA PHE A 62 -4.18 -6.67 -6.36
C PHE A 62 -2.74 -6.32 -6.76
N LEU A 63 -2.57 -5.47 -7.77
CA LEU A 63 -1.25 -5.03 -8.24
C LEU A 63 -0.46 -4.36 -7.10
N LYS A 64 -1.12 -3.54 -6.30
CA LYS A 64 -0.50 -2.87 -5.13
C LYS A 64 0.03 -3.89 -4.12
N ILE A 65 -0.80 -4.85 -3.72
CA ILE A 65 -0.41 -5.91 -2.78
C ILE A 65 0.71 -6.77 -3.36
N TYR A 66 0.64 -7.09 -4.66
CA TYR A 66 1.68 -7.85 -5.35
C TYR A 66 3.04 -7.13 -5.31
N LEU A 67 3.07 -5.85 -5.65
CA LEU A 67 4.30 -5.04 -5.59
C LEU A 67 4.83 -4.89 -4.16
N TYR A 68 3.94 -4.80 -3.16
CA TYR A 68 4.33 -4.78 -1.75
C TYR A 68 5.01 -6.08 -1.34
N GLY A 69 4.41 -7.23 -1.65
CA GLY A 69 5.00 -8.52 -1.35
C GLY A 69 6.33 -8.74 -2.07
N TYR A 70 6.44 -8.29 -3.32
CA TYR A 70 7.66 -8.38 -4.12
C TYR A 70 8.80 -7.55 -3.50
N LEU A 71 8.57 -6.28 -3.18
CA LEU A 71 9.60 -5.42 -2.58
C LEU A 71 10.05 -5.88 -1.19
N ASN A 72 9.16 -6.50 -0.43
CA ASN A 72 9.47 -6.99 0.91
C ASN A 72 9.96 -8.45 0.92
N GLY A 73 10.08 -9.11 -0.24
CA GLY A 73 10.49 -10.51 -0.34
C GLY A 73 9.55 -11.48 0.37
N LEU A 74 8.25 -11.17 0.41
CA LEU A 74 7.21 -11.98 1.07
C LEU A 74 6.43 -12.86 0.08
N LEU A 75 6.60 -12.64 -1.22
CA LEU A 75 6.08 -13.49 -2.28
C LEU A 75 7.10 -14.59 -2.59
N PHE A 76 6.79 -15.82 -2.16
CA PHE A 76 7.48 -17.06 -2.53
C PHE A 76 6.52 -17.95 -3.32
#